data_AF-A0A349J487-F1
#
_entry.id   AF-A0A349J487-F1
#
_cell.length_a   1.000
_cell.length_b   1.000
_cell.length_c   1.000
_cell.angle_alpha   90.00
_cell.angle_beta   90.00
_cell.angle_gamma   90.00
#
_symmetry.space_group_name_H-M   'P 1'
#
loop_
_entity.id
_entity.type
_entity.pdbx_description
1 polymer ?
#
loop_
_entity_poly.entity_id
_entity_poly.type
_entity_poly.pdbx_seq_one_letter_code
_entity_poly.pdbx_strand_id
1 'polypeptide(L)' 'KTLLDTQTGITKLRGQWQSYEANGLNIPALPLLHPAYVLRRPETKADMWADLCLLQKRLAG' A
#
# COMPACT_ATOMS: atom_id res chain seq x y z
N LYS A 1 2.49 -10.50 -13.16
CA LYS A 1 2.56 -11.09 -11.80
C LYS A 1 2.54 -9.94 -10.79
N THR A 2 1.71 -10.00 -9.75
CA THR A 2 1.67 -8.99 -8.68
C THR A 2 2.77 -9.29 -7.66
N LEU A 3 3.26 -8.28 -6.93
CA LEU A 3 4.33 -8.47 -5.95
C LEU A 3 3.91 -9.33 -4.76
N LEU A 4 2.66 -9.20 -4.32
CA LEU A 4 2.13 -9.88 -3.13
C LEU A 4 1.47 -11.24 -3.44
N ASP A 5 1.58 -11.73 -4.67
CA ASP A 5 0.99 -12.99 -5.15
C ASP A 5 -0.47 -13.22 -4.69
N THR A 6 -1.29 -12.18 -4.76
CA THR A 6 -2.69 -12.20 -4.31
C THR A 6 -3.63 -11.74 -5.42
N GLN A 7 -4.84 -12.28 -5.40
CA GLN A 7 -5.95 -11.87 -6.26
C GLN A 7 -6.82 -10.79 -5.60
N THR A 8 -6.52 -10.41 -4.35
CA THR A 8 -7.28 -9.39 -3.63
C THR A 8 -7.08 -8.02 -4.29
N GLY A 9 -8.18 -7.31 -4.56
CA GLY A 9 -8.12 -5.97 -5.14
C GLY A 9 -7.47 -4.95 -4.21
N ILE A 10 -6.81 -3.94 -4.79
CA ILE A 10 -6.04 -2.92 -4.06
C ILE A 10 -6.87 -2.17 -3.02
N THR A 11 -8.16 -1.94 -3.27
CA THR A 11 -9.06 -1.23 -2.35
C THR A 11 -9.26 -1.96 -1.02
N LYS A 12 -9.12 -3.28 -0.99
CA LYS A 12 -9.17 -4.09 0.24
C LYS A 12 -7.80 -4.26 0.89
N LEU A 13 -6.72 -4.20 0.10
CA LEU A 13 -5.35 -4.42 0.58
C LEU A 13 -4.68 -3.16 1.15
N ARG A 14 -5.07 -1.98 0.66
CA ARG A 14 -4.44 -0.73 1.06
C ARG A 14 -4.54 -0.47 2.56
N GLY A 15 -3.54 0.21 3.11
CA GLY A 15 -3.51 0.57 4.54
C GLY A 15 -3.22 -0.60 5.48
N GLN A 16 -2.90 -1.79 4.96
CA GLN A 16 -2.55 -2.97 5.74
C GLN A 16 -1.11 -3.39 5.42
N TRP A 17 -0.29 -3.57 6.46
CA TRP A 17 1.07 -4.09 6.28
C TRP A 17 1.05 -5.52 5.80
N GLN A 18 1.87 -5.82 4.80
CA GLN A 18 2.05 -7.13 4.20
C GLN A 18 3.51 -7.55 4.28
N SER A 19 3.74 -8.86 4.20
CA SER A 19 5.07 -9.43 4.02
C SER A 19 5.32 -9.64 2.54
N TYR A 20 6.43 -9.12 2.02
CA TYR A 20 6.92 -9.40 0.68
C TYR A 20 8.22 -10.18 0.77
N GLU A 21 8.20 -11.43 0.31
CA GLU A 21 9.38 -12.30 0.27
C GLU A 21 10.12 -12.10 -1.06
N ALA A 22 11.37 -11.65 -0.99
CA ALA A 22 12.23 -11.47 -2.15
C ALA A 22 13.67 -11.86 -1.85
N ASN A 23 14.24 -12.78 -2.64
CA ASN A 23 15.64 -13.22 -2.49
C ASN A 23 16.00 -13.70 -1.06
N GLY A 24 15.04 -14.34 -0.37
CA GLY A 24 15.22 -14.79 1.02
C GLY A 24 15.10 -13.68 2.07
N LEU A 25 14.73 -12.46 1.68
CA LEU A 25 14.44 -11.35 2.58
C LEU A 25 12.93 -11.18 2.74
N ASN A 26 12.50 -11.03 3.99
CA ASN A 26 11.16 -10.60 4.33
C ASN A 26 11.13 -9.07 4.43
N ILE A 27 10.42 -8.44 3.50
CA ILE A 27 10.33 -6.98 3.37
C ILE A 27 8.92 -6.53 3.77
N PRO A 28 8.76 -5.64 4.77
CA PRO A 28 7.46 -5.07 5.08
C PRO A 28 7.01 -4.16 3.93
N ALA A 29 5.84 -4.45 3.37
CA ALA A 29 5.25 -3.69 2.27
C ALA A 29 3.92 -3.08 2.69
N LEU A 30 3.68 -1.82 2.31
CA LEU A 30 2.39 -1.15 2.48
C LEU A 30 1.77 -0.90 1.11
N PRO A 31 0.72 -1.65 0.71
CA PRO A 31 -0.03 -1.37 -0.50
C PRO A 31 -0.76 -0.02 -0.38
N LEU A 32 -0.81 0.71 -1.48
CA LEU A 32 -1.45 2.03 -1.57
C LEU A 32 -2.07 2.23 -2.96
N LEU A 33 -2.98 3.20 -3.09
CA LEU A 33 -3.62 3.50 -4.36
C LEU A 33 -2.62 4.11 -5.34
N HIS A 34 -2.73 3.73 -6.62
CA HIS A 34 -1.90 4.33 -7.67
C HIS A 34 -2.26 5.83 -7.84
N PRO A 35 -1.30 6.75 -8.00
CA PRO A 35 -1.59 8.19 -8.12
C PRO A 35 -2.59 8.53 -9.22
N ALA A 36 -2.51 7.89 -10.39
CA ALA A 36 -3.48 8.10 -11.47
C ALA A 36 -4.92 7.70 -11.09
N TYR A 37 -5.11 6.75 -10.18
CA TYR A 37 -6.43 6.39 -9.66
C TYR A 37 -6.96 7.50 -8.75
N VAL A 38 -6.12 8.03 -7.86
CA VAL A 38 -6.46 9.14 -6.96
C VAL A 38 -6.79 10.42 -7.76
N LEU A 39 -6.03 10.72 -8.82
CA LEU A 39 -6.29 11.89 -9.68
C LEU A 39 -7.65 11.80 -10.41
N ARG A 40 -8.07 10.59 -10.79
CA ARG A 40 -9.37 10.35 -11.44
C ARG A 40 -10.52 10.27 -10.45
N ARG A 41 -10.23 10.04 -9.16
CA ARG A 41 -11.18 9.83 -8.06
C ARG A 41 -10.73 10.62 -6.83
N PRO A 42 -10.89 11.95 -6.83
CA PRO A 42 -10.35 12.83 -5.80
C PRO A 42 -10.88 12.50 -4.39
N GLU A 43 -12.05 11.89 -4.27
CA GLU A 43 -12.61 11.39 -3.01
C GLU A 43 -11.69 10.37 -2.31
N THR A 44 -10.84 9.68 -3.06
CA THR A 44 -9.88 8.69 -2.54
C THR A 44 -8.56 9.30 -2.07
N LYS A 45 -8.45 10.64 -2.08
CA LYS A 45 -7.27 11.35 -1.53
C LYS A 45 -7.13 11.12 -0.02
N ALA A 46 -8.25 11.08 0.71
CA ALA A 46 -8.24 10.84 2.16
C ALA A 46 -7.67 9.44 2.50
N ASP A 47 -8.04 8.44 1.70
CA ASP A 47 -7.51 7.09 1.78
C ASP A 47 -5.99 7.08 1.57
N MET A 48 -5.52 7.60 0.43
CA MET A 48 -4.08 7.64 0.14
C MET A 48 -3.28 8.40 1.21
N TRP A 49 -3.85 9.48 1.75
CA TRP A 49 -3.22 10.25 2.82
C TRP A 49 -3.06 9.43 4.12
N ALA A 50 -4.09 8.68 4.51
CA ALA A 50 -4.02 7.80 5.67
C ALA A 50 -2.91 6.75 5.51
N ASP A 51 -2.74 6.17 4.31
CA ASP A 51 -1.67 5.22 4.01
C ASP A 51 -0.29 5.86 4.16
N LEU A 52 -0.11 7.09 3.65
CA LEU A 52 1.15 7.82 3.77
C LEU A 52 1.48 8.19 5.23
N CYS A 53 0.48 8.57 6.03
CA CYS A 53 0.67 8.79 7.47
C CYS A 53 1.08 7.50 8.20
N LEU A 54 0.51 6.35 7.83
CA LEU A 54 0.93 5.04 8.37
C LEU A 54 2.38 4.71 8.00
N LEU A 55 2.77 4.97 6.76
CA LEU A 55 4.15 4.80 6.29
C LEU A 55 5.11 5.70 7.08
N GLN A 56 4.79 6.99 7.21
CA GLN A 56 5.60 7.95 7.97
C GLN A 56 5.79 7.50 9.43
N LYS A 57 4.72 7.07 10.09
CA LYS A 57 4.78 6.57 11.48
C LYS A 57 5.74 5.39 11.63
N ARG A 58 5.79 4.48 10.66
CA ARG A 58 6.71 3.33 10.70
C ARG A 58 8.16 3.75 10.45
N LEU A 59 8.40 4.73 9.58
CA LEU A 59 9.75 5.22 9.26
C LEU A 59 10.35 6.14 10.33
N ALA A 60 9.50 6.74 11.17
CA ALA A 60 9.91 7.63 12.25
C ALA A 60 10.35 6.90 13.54
N GLY A 61 10.27 5.56 13.56
CA GLY A 61 10.84 4.70 14.60
C GLY A 61 12.07 3.96 14.08
#